data_AF-A0A813DS25-F1
#
_entry.id   AF-A0A813DS25-F1
#
_cell.length_a   1.000
_cell.length_b   1.000
_cell.length_c   1.000
_cell.angle_alpha   90.00
_cell.angle_beta   90.00
_cell.angle_gamma   90.00
#
_symmetry.space_group_name_H-M   'P 1'
#
loop_
_entity.id
_entity.type
_entity.pdbx_description
1 polymer ?
#
loop_
_entity_poly.entity_id
_entity_poly.type
_entity_poly.pdbx_seq_one_letter_code
_entity_poly.pdbx_strand_id
1 'polypeptide(L)'
;MSGLALPPLKATFVVRNLVGGGVGNFTVEVHPDWSPEGAARFGELIYNHFFNGCRFFRVISGFVAQFGIPGDPGLATSWRLRPIPDEPVVVKNTRGRLTFAAAGINSRATQMFVNYGDNHALDGEDFAPFGEIIEGMDVADRLFAGYGESAPGGKGPDQLELLRLGNHYLQAEFPHLSYIERVEANISAAELSRFVATDIESHNFPLMFKVLLLVGFMAVSFACWASHCYCCRRKKSDELLLSCS
;
A
#
# COMPACT_ATOMS: atom_id res chain seq x y z
N MET A 1 -1.12 31.88 2.09
CA MET A 1 -1.00 30.89 3.18
C MET A 1 -0.14 29.77 2.65
N SER A 2 1.06 29.60 3.22
CA SER A 2 1.98 28.52 2.83
C SER A 2 1.30 27.19 3.15
N GLY A 3 0.78 26.52 2.11
CA GLY A 3 0.28 25.17 2.23
C GLY A 3 1.47 24.28 2.49
N LEU A 4 1.63 23.82 3.73
CA LEU A 4 2.59 22.78 4.05
C LEU A 4 2.24 21.56 3.19
N ALA A 5 3.07 21.27 2.20
CA ALA A 5 3.01 20.01 1.48
C ALA A 5 3.04 18.88 2.52
N LEU A 6 2.11 17.95 2.42
CA LEU A 6 2.14 16.75 3.26
C LEU A 6 3.48 16.03 3.01
N PRO A 7 4.12 15.51 4.05
CA PRO A 7 5.34 14.73 3.86
C PRO A 7 5.03 13.54 2.94
N PRO A 8 5.98 13.12 2.08
CA PRO A 8 5.77 11.98 1.22
C PRO A 8 5.51 10.72 2.06
N LEU A 9 4.54 9.91 1.62
CA LEU A 9 4.24 8.62 2.23
C LEU A 9 5.45 7.70 2.01
N LYS A 10 5.99 7.19 3.12
CA LYS A 10 7.09 6.21 3.13
C LYS A 10 6.59 4.92 3.76
N ALA A 11 6.79 3.81 3.05
CA ALA A 11 6.36 2.48 3.47
C ALA A 11 7.58 1.56 3.61
N THR A 12 7.86 1.13 4.83
CA THR A 12 8.93 0.19 5.16
C THR A 12 8.36 -1.23 5.18
N PHE A 13 8.81 -2.05 4.24
CA PHE A 13 8.46 -3.47 4.16
C PHE A 13 9.42 -4.26 5.04
N VAL A 14 8.89 -5.01 6.01
CA VAL A 14 9.67 -5.98 6.79
C VAL A 14 9.47 -7.34 6.15
N VAL A 15 10.55 -7.90 5.60
CA VAL A 15 10.52 -9.12 4.79
C VAL A 15 11.31 -10.24 5.45
N ARG A 16 10.78 -11.46 5.34
CA ARG A 16 11.36 -12.69 5.88
C ARG A 16 11.66 -13.72 4.79
N ASN A 17 12.44 -14.73 5.18
CA ASN A 17 12.84 -15.85 4.33
C ASN A 17 13.66 -15.36 3.12
N LEU A 18 14.61 -14.48 3.41
CA LEU A 18 15.57 -13.98 2.43
C LEU A 18 16.61 -15.05 2.09
N VAL A 19 17.21 -14.95 0.91
CA VAL A 19 18.38 -15.76 0.54
C VAL A 19 19.51 -15.48 1.53
N GLY A 20 20.08 -16.55 2.10
CA GLY A 20 21.02 -16.47 3.23
C GLY A 20 20.35 -16.46 4.61
N GLY A 21 19.01 -16.47 4.65
CA GLY A 21 18.21 -16.50 5.87
C GLY A 21 17.95 -15.11 6.47
N GLY A 22 17.04 -15.08 7.45
CA GLY A 22 16.80 -13.91 8.30
C GLY A 22 15.67 -13.00 7.86
N VAL A 23 15.75 -11.77 8.37
CA VAL A 23 14.78 -10.68 8.20
C VAL A 23 15.54 -9.48 7.63
N GLY A 24 14.88 -8.70 6.78
CA GLY A 24 15.41 -7.43 6.29
C GLY A 24 14.29 -6.46 6.02
N ASN A 25 14.65 -5.20 5.79
CA ASN A 25 13.71 -4.15 5.46
C ASN A 25 14.12 -3.38 4.21
N PHE A 26 13.13 -2.93 3.45
CA PHE A 26 13.33 -1.93 2.40
C PHE A 26 12.23 -0.87 2.50
N THR A 27 12.57 0.37 2.18
CA THR A 27 11.68 1.52 2.30
C THR A 27 11.31 2.03 0.91
N VAL A 28 10.02 2.14 0.65
CA VAL A 28 9.45 2.71 -0.57
C VAL A 28 8.99 4.14 -0.28
N GLU A 29 9.42 5.10 -1.08
CA GLU A 29 8.81 6.43 -1.16
C GLU A 29 7.74 6.44 -2.25
N VAL A 30 6.56 6.95 -1.93
CA VAL A 30 5.40 7.00 -2.82
C VAL A 30 5.30 8.39 -3.45
N HIS A 31 5.07 8.44 -4.76
CA HIS A 31 5.03 9.65 -5.58
C HIS A 31 3.65 9.82 -6.24
N PRO A 32 2.68 10.48 -5.58
CA PRO A 32 1.35 10.73 -6.14
C PRO A 32 1.36 11.64 -7.38
N ASP A 33 2.43 12.38 -7.63
CA ASP A 33 2.63 13.17 -8.84
C ASP A 33 2.98 12.29 -10.06
N TRP A 34 3.43 11.06 -9.85
CA TRP A 34 3.73 10.12 -10.94
C TRP A 34 2.52 9.28 -11.34
N SER A 35 1.79 8.79 -10.36
CA SER A 35 0.60 7.93 -10.53
C SER A 35 -0.35 8.16 -9.35
N PRO A 36 -1.20 9.20 -9.39
CA PRO A 36 -2.14 9.54 -8.33
C PRO A 36 -3.01 8.36 -7.85
N GLU A 37 -3.63 7.63 -8.78
CA GLU A 37 -4.53 6.52 -8.48
C GLU A 37 -3.76 5.31 -7.96
N GLY A 38 -2.59 5.03 -8.53
CA GLY A 38 -1.67 4.00 -8.02
C GLY A 38 -1.20 4.29 -6.59
N ALA A 39 -0.76 5.52 -6.33
CA ALA A 39 -0.33 5.96 -5.00
C ALA A 39 -1.46 5.90 -3.96
N ALA A 40 -2.66 6.36 -4.32
CA ALA A 40 -3.83 6.28 -3.46
C ALA A 40 -4.18 4.82 -3.13
N ARG A 41 -4.25 3.96 -4.15
CA ARG A 41 -4.52 2.52 -3.95
C ARG A 41 -3.47 1.85 -3.08
N PHE A 42 -2.19 2.15 -3.29
CA PHE A 42 -1.13 1.59 -2.46
C PHE A 42 -1.30 1.97 -0.98
N GLY A 43 -1.65 3.23 -0.70
CA GLY A 43 -1.96 3.69 0.65
C GLY A 43 -3.16 2.97 1.29
N GLU A 44 -4.24 2.76 0.53
CA GLU A 44 -5.41 1.98 0.98
C GLU A 44 -5.05 0.55 1.37
N LEU A 45 -4.20 -0.10 0.57
CA LEU A 45 -3.74 -1.47 0.82
C LEU A 45 -2.88 -1.55 2.09
N ILE A 46 -1.99 -0.58 2.31
CA ILE A 46 -1.19 -0.51 3.54
C ILE A 46 -2.09 -0.29 4.76
N TYR A 47 -3.01 0.66 4.68
CA TYR A 47 -3.95 0.97 5.76
C TYR A 47 -4.76 -0.25 6.19
N ASN A 48 -5.18 -1.07 5.22
CA ASN A 48 -5.91 -2.31 5.46
C ASN A 48 -5.03 -3.52 5.82
N HIS A 49 -3.73 -3.31 6.10
CA HIS A 49 -2.76 -4.38 6.39
C HIS A 49 -2.71 -5.48 5.32
N PHE A 50 -3.05 -5.14 4.07
CA PHE A 50 -3.26 -6.09 2.98
C PHE A 50 -2.03 -6.96 2.69
N PHE A 51 -0.84 -6.37 2.83
CA PHE A 51 0.41 -7.05 2.49
C PHE A 51 0.91 -8.02 3.58
N ASN A 52 0.29 -8.05 4.76
CA ASN A 52 0.73 -8.94 5.84
C ASN A 52 0.61 -10.42 5.42
N GLY A 53 1.75 -11.12 5.40
CA GLY A 53 1.84 -12.49 4.93
C GLY A 53 1.74 -12.66 3.41
N CYS A 54 1.71 -11.58 2.63
CA CYS A 54 1.80 -11.63 1.17
C CYS A 54 3.21 -12.10 0.75
N ARG A 55 3.27 -12.92 -0.31
CA ARG A 55 4.52 -13.51 -0.82
C ARG A 55 4.91 -12.90 -2.15
N PHE A 56 6.21 -12.82 -2.39
CA PHE A 56 6.77 -12.49 -3.70
C PHE A 56 6.69 -13.72 -4.60
N PHE A 57 5.50 -13.98 -5.15
CA PHE A 57 5.19 -15.23 -5.85
C PHE A 57 5.89 -15.39 -7.20
N ARG A 58 6.41 -14.31 -7.78
CA ARG A 58 7.17 -14.35 -9.04
C ARG A 58 8.37 -13.42 -8.92
N VAL A 59 9.57 -13.97 -8.93
CA VAL A 59 10.81 -13.21 -8.81
C VAL A 59 11.77 -13.65 -9.92
N ILE A 60 12.10 -12.73 -10.82
CA ILE A 60 12.98 -12.93 -11.96
C ILE A 60 14.19 -12.01 -11.79
N SER A 61 15.36 -12.60 -11.53
CA SER A 61 16.60 -11.85 -11.35
C SER A 61 16.88 -10.92 -12.53
N GLY A 62 17.16 -9.64 -12.24
CA GLY A 62 17.42 -8.62 -13.25
C GLY A 62 16.18 -8.05 -13.95
N PHE A 63 14.99 -8.61 -13.71
CA PHE A 63 13.74 -8.11 -14.29
C PHE A 63 12.82 -7.56 -13.21
N VAL A 64 12.05 -8.41 -12.52
CA VAL A 64 11.04 -7.96 -11.55
C VAL A 64 10.86 -8.92 -10.38
N ALA A 65 10.46 -8.37 -9.22
CA ALA A 65 9.87 -9.12 -8.13
C ALA A 65 8.41 -8.71 -7.93
N GLN A 66 7.49 -9.62 -8.24
CA GLN A 66 6.06 -9.40 -8.24
C GLN A 66 5.38 -10.01 -7.01
N PHE A 67 4.43 -9.25 -6.47
CA PHE A 67 3.65 -9.57 -5.28
C PHE A 67 2.26 -8.90 -5.37
N GLY A 68 1.49 -8.93 -4.27
CA GLY A 68 0.19 -8.24 -4.19
C GLY A 68 -1.03 -9.15 -4.42
N ILE A 69 -0.85 -10.47 -4.25
CA ILE A 69 -1.95 -11.40 -3.98
C ILE A 69 -1.86 -11.78 -2.49
N PRO A 70 -2.86 -11.45 -1.66
CA PRO A 70 -2.79 -11.70 -0.23
C PRO A 70 -2.92 -13.20 0.02
N GLY A 71 -2.38 -13.64 1.17
CA GLY A 71 -2.42 -15.04 1.57
C GLY A 71 -3.80 -15.57 1.96
N ASP A 72 -4.76 -14.68 2.15
CA ASP A 72 -6.17 -14.99 2.46
C ASP A 72 -6.99 -14.89 1.16
N PRO A 73 -7.58 -16.01 0.68
CA PRO A 73 -8.44 -16.01 -0.51
C PRO A 73 -9.66 -15.09 -0.44
N GLY A 74 -10.25 -14.92 0.75
CA GLY A 74 -11.38 -14.03 0.96
C GLY A 74 -10.99 -12.57 0.77
N LEU A 75 -9.83 -12.18 1.34
CA LEU A 75 -9.24 -10.86 1.12
C LEU A 75 -8.82 -10.67 -0.34
N ALA A 76 -8.22 -11.68 -0.98
CA ALA A 76 -7.85 -11.62 -2.39
C ALA A 76 -9.08 -11.32 -3.27
N THR A 77 -10.20 -11.99 -2.99
CA THR A 77 -11.44 -11.83 -3.74
C THR A 77 -12.06 -10.44 -3.56
N SER A 78 -12.08 -9.91 -2.34
CA SER A 78 -12.70 -8.60 -2.07
C SER A 78 -11.96 -7.41 -2.70
N TRP A 79 -10.65 -7.55 -2.93
CA TRP A 79 -9.85 -6.52 -3.58
C TRP A 79 -9.71 -6.70 -5.10
N ARG A 80 -9.65 -7.93 -5.60
CA ARG A 80 -9.44 -8.20 -7.04
C ARG A 80 -10.53 -7.60 -7.93
N LEU A 81 -11.74 -7.43 -7.41
CA LEU A 81 -12.89 -6.88 -8.13
C LEU A 81 -12.95 -5.34 -8.08
N ARG A 82 -11.91 -4.67 -7.59
CA ARG A 82 -11.82 -3.21 -7.47
C ARG A 82 -10.67 -2.66 -8.32
N PRO A 83 -10.71 -2.71 -9.66
CA PRO A 83 -9.64 -2.14 -10.45
C PRO A 83 -9.56 -0.61 -10.30
N ILE A 84 -8.38 -0.04 -10.55
CA ILE A 84 -8.15 1.40 -10.71
C ILE A 84 -7.97 1.72 -12.21
N PRO A 85 -8.31 2.95 -12.64
CA PRO A 85 -8.08 3.36 -14.02
C PRO A 85 -6.58 3.37 -14.37
N ASP A 86 -6.28 3.19 -15.65
CA ASP A 86 -4.92 3.33 -16.16
C ASP A 86 -4.45 4.80 -16.11
N GLU A 87 -3.16 4.98 -15.85
CA GLU A 87 -2.50 6.29 -15.79
C GLU A 87 -1.32 6.31 -16.77
N PRO A 88 -1.01 7.48 -17.36
CA PRO A 88 0.09 7.59 -18.31
C PRO A 88 1.45 7.39 -17.62
N VAL A 89 2.41 6.84 -18.36
CA VAL A 89 3.79 6.71 -17.89
C VAL A 89 4.49 8.07 -17.98
N VAL A 90 4.68 8.75 -16.85
CA VAL A 90 5.40 10.02 -16.76
C VAL A 90 6.86 9.86 -16.30
N VAL A 91 7.19 8.70 -15.72
CA VAL A 91 8.54 8.30 -15.32
C VAL A 91 8.82 6.87 -15.78
N LYS A 92 10.06 6.58 -16.16
CA LYS A 92 10.46 5.28 -16.73
C LYS A 92 10.43 4.13 -15.72
N ASN A 93 10.36 2.87 -16.12
CA ASN A 93 10.54 1.71 -15.24
C ASN A 93 12.04 1.41 -15.01
N THR A 94 12.72 2.21 -14.21
CA THR A 94 14.12 1.96 -13.80
C THR A 94 14.22 1.11 -12.55
N ARG A 95 15.41 0.57 -12.27
CA ARG A 95 15.68 -0.22 -11.07
C ARG A 95 15.20 0.47 -9.79
N GLY A 96 14.56 -0.29 -8.90
CA GLY A 96 14.01 0.16 -7.64
C GLY A 96 12.59 0.72 -7.72
N ARG A 97 12.05 1.00 -8.91
CA ARG A 97 10.69 1.53 -9.06
C ARG A 97 9.61 0.47 -8.85
N LEU A 98 8.51 0.86 -8.23
CA LEU A 98 7.32 0.04 -8.02
C LEU A 98 6.21 0.44 -8.98
N THR A 99 5.58 -0.57 -9.58
CA THR A 99 4.54 -0.40 -10.60
C THR A 99 3.44 -1.44 -10.41
N PHE A 100 2.18 -1.06 -10.60
CA PHE A 100 1.06 -2.01 -10.58
C PHE A 100 1.09 -2.92 -11.82
N ALA A 101 0.85 -4.22 -11.61
CA ALA A 101 0.67 -5.17 -12.69
C ALA A 101 -0.74 -5.05 -13.29
N ALA A 102 -0.86 -5.37 -14.58
CA ALA A 102 -2.09 -5.28 -15.36
C ALA A 102 -2.27 -6.56 -16.20
N ALA A 103 -3.52 -6.91 -16.48
CA ALA A 103 -3.93 -7.99 -17.39
C ALA A 103 -4.68 -7.44 -18.62
N GLY A 104 -4.59 -6.13 -18.86
CA GLY A 104 -5.33 -5.40 -19.90
C GLY A 104 -5.73 -4.00 -19.43
N ILE A 105 -6.51 -3.31 -20.27
CA ILE A 105 -6.99 -1.95 -19.99
C ILE A 105 -7.81 -1.91 -18.70
N ASN A 106 -7.52 -0.95 -17.81
CA ASN A 106 -8.21 -0.70 -16.54
C ASN A 106 -8.36 -1.96 -15.66
N SER A 107 -7.30 -2.77 -15.58
CA SER A 107 -7.30 -4.05 -14.86
C SER A 107 -6.41 -4.08 -13.62
N ARG A 108 -5.64 -3.03 -13.38
CA ARG A 108 -4.74 -2.89 -12.22
C ARG A 108 -5.58 -2.87 -10.96
N ALA A 109 -5.24 -3.67 -9.95
CA ALA A 109 -6.02 -3.72 -8.71
C ALA A 109 -5.14 -3.73 -7.46
N THR A 110 -4.35 -4.80 -7.28
CA THR A 110 -3.52 -5.00 -6.08
C THR A 110 -2.15 -5.57 -6.37
N GLN A 111 -1.98 -6.27 -7.49
CA GLN A 111 -0.71 -6.85 -7.85
C GLN A 111 0.25 -5.75 -8.31
N MET A 112 1.50 -5.86 -7.91
CA MET A 112 2.54 -4.90 -8.25
C MET A 112 3.90 -5.59 -8.26
N PHE A 113 4.89 -4.91 -8.84
CA PHE A 113 6.24 -5.42 -8.92
C PHE A 113 7.28 -4.35 -8.62
N VAL A 114 8.41 -4.79 -8.08
CA VAL A 114 9.65 -4.01 -7.96
C VAL A 114 10.51 -4.28 -9.19
N ASN A 115 10.97 -3.23 -9.86
CA ASN A 115 11.92 -3.34 -10.97
C ASN A 115 13.33 -3.66 -10.43
N TYR A 116 13.93 -4.77 -10.89
CA TYR A 116 15.30 -5.14 -10.54
C TYR A 116 16.35 -4.63 -11.53
N GLY A 117 15.91 -4.16 -12.69
CA GLY A 117 16.74 -3.55 -13.73
C GLY A 117 15.99 -2.41 -14.41
N ASP A 118 16.60 -1.86 -15.45
CA ASP A 118 15.99 -0.83 -16.28
C ASP A 118 15.11 -1.48 -17.36
N ASN A 119 13.81 -1.53 -17.07
CA ASN A 119 12.80 -2.24 -17.83
C ASN A 119 12.01 -1.30 -18.75
N HIS A 120 12.69 -0.52 -19.56
CA HIS A 120 12.08 0.50 -20.43
C HIS A 120 11.02 -0.04 -21.41
N ALA A 121 11.04 -1.34 -21.71
CA ALA A 121 9.99 -1.97 -22.51
C ALA A 121 8.60 -1.83 -21.87
N LEU A 122 8.53 -1.85 -20.53
CA LEU A 122 7.28 -1.71 -19.78
C LEU A 122 6.67 -0.30 -19.93
N ASP A 123 7.47 0.71 -20.26
CA ASP A 123 6.99 2.08 -20.47
C ASP A 123 6.04 2.17 -21.67
N GLY A 124 6.27 1.34 -22.71
CA GLY A 124 5.41 1.25 -23.89
C GLY A 124 4.16 0.40 -23.71
N GLU A 125 4.05 -0.28 -22.57
CA GLU A 125 2.89 -1.11 -22.18
C GLU A 125 2.04 -0.41 -21.08
N ASP A 126 2.22 0.90 -20.92
CA ASP A 126 1.50 1.77 -19.99
C ASP A 126 1.67 1.41 -18.49
N PHE A 127 2.75 0.71 -18.13
CA PHE A 127 3.08 0.41 -16.73
C PHE A 127 3.62 1.65 -16.01
N ALA A 128 2.73 2.45 -15.43
CA ALA A 128 3.07 3.69 -14.73
C ALA A 128 3.64 3.42 -13.31
N PRO A 129 4.90 3.80 -13.02
CA PRO A 129 5.44 3.70 -11.68
C PRO A 129 4.76 4.68 -10.72
N PHE A 130 4.57 4.26 -9.46
CA PHE A 130 3.95 5.07 -8.41
C PHE A 130 4.87 5.33 -7.21
N GLY A 131 6.01 4.64 -7.15
CA GLY A 131 6.95 4.76 -6.03
C GLY A 131 8.30 4.16 -6.35
N GLU A 132 9.25 4.33 -5.43
CA GLU A 132 10.60 3.80 -5.57
C GLU A 132 11.21 3.38 -4.24
N ILE A 133 12.07 2.36 -4.28
CA ILE A 133 12.87 1.95 -3.12
C ILE A 133 13.97 2.99 -2.91
N ILE A 134 13.90 3.69 -1.78
CA ILE A 134 14.91 4.68 -1.37
C ILE A 134 15.96 4.08 -0.42
N GLU A 135 15.65 2.98 0.26
CA GLU A 135 16.53 2.29 1.19
C GLU A 135 16.30 0.77 1.14
N GLY A 136 17.36 -0.04 1.29
CA GLY A 136 17.23 -1.50 1.37
C GLY A 136 17.06 -2.20 0.02
N MET A 137 17.53 -1.63 -1.08
CA MET A 137 17.53 -2.33 -2.38
C MET A 137 18.31 -3.65 -2.34
N ASP A 138 19.36 -3.73 -1.53
CA ASP A 138 20.12 -4.97 -1.25
C ASP A 138 19.26 -6.04 -0.54
N VAL A 139 18.28 -5.62 0.27
CA VAL A 139 17.30 -6.54 0.85
C VAL A 139 16.34 -7.05 -0.23
N ALA A 140 15.86 -6.15 -1.11
CA ALA A 140 15.04 -6.54 -2.24
C ALA A 140 15.78 -7.50 -3.18
N ASP A 141 17.07 -7.34 -3.42
CA ASP A 141 17.88 -8.27 -4.24
C ASP A 141 18.01 -9.67 -3.62
N ARG A 142 17.81 -9.81 -2.30
CA ARG A 142 17.87 -11.11 -1.59
C ARG A 142 16.53 -11.84 -1.54
N LEU A 143 15.49 -11.36 -2.22
CA LEU A 143 14.24 -12.13 -2.34
C LEU A 143 14.49 -13.45 -3.10
N PHE A 144 13.82 -14.52 -2.68
CA PHE A 144 14.03 -15.84 -3.26
C PHE A 144 13.53 -15.93 -4.70
N ALA A 145 14.45 -16.05 -5.65
CA ALA A 145 14.17 -16.15 -7.09
C ALA A 145 14.16 -17.58 -7.64
N GLY A 146 14.39 -18.60 -6.80
CA GLY A 146 14.66 -19.98 -7.27
C GLY A 146 13.50 -20.65 -8.02
N TYR A 147 12.28 -20.17 -7.86
CA TYR A 147 11.11 -20.68 -8.60
C TYR A 147 10.88 -19.98 -9.94
N GLY A 148 11.40 -18.77 -10.13
CA GLY A 148 11.33 -18.02 -11.38
C GLY A 148 9.91 -17.66 -11.82
N GLU A 149 9.60 -17.96 -13.09
CA GLU A 149 8.34 -17.61 -13.73
C GLU A 149 7.15 -18.40 -13.18
N SER A 150 5.98 -17.76 -13.11
CA SER A 150 4.73 -18.42 -12.67
C SER A 150 4.27 -19.49 -13.66
N ALA A 151 3.59 -20.53 -13.15
CA ALA A 151 2.89 -21.48 -14.00
C ALA A 151 1.79 -20.78 -14.86
N PRO A 152 1.50 -21.31 -16.06
CA PRO A 152 2.12 -22.48 -16.68
C PRO A 152 3.44 -22.18 -17.42
N GLY A 153 3.87 -20.92 -17.49
CA GLY A 153 5.07 -20.48 -18.23
C GLY A 153 6.40 -20.80 -17.55
N GLY A 154 6.38 -21.12 -16.26
CA GLY A 154 7.57 -21.49 -15.47
C GLY A 154 7.28 -22.48 -14.36
N LYS A 155 8.22 -22.58 -13.41
CA LYS A 155 8.18 -23.52 -12.28
C LYS A 155 7.62 -22.91 -11.00
N GLY A 156 7.27 -21.63 -11.04
CA GLY A 156 6.73 -20.89 -9.91
C GLY A 156 5.23 -21.10 -9.70
N PRO A 157 4.69 -20.49 -8.64
CA PRO A 157 3.29 -20.61 -8.27
C PRO A 157 2.33 -20.33 -9.41
N ASP A 158 1.26 -21.13 -9.47
CA ASP A 158 0.07 -20.83 -10.27
C ASP A 158 -0.76 -19.76 -9.54
N GLN A 159 -1.05 -18.67 -10.23
CA GLN A 159 -1.80 -17.56 -9.63
C GLN A 159 -3.26 -17.90 -9.35
N LEU A 160 -3.90 -18.78 -10.13
CA LEU A 160 -5.27 -19.22 -9.87
C LEU A 160 -5.33 -20.09 -8.62
N GLU A 161 -4.37 -20.99 -8.42
CA GLU A 161 -4.27 -21.77 -7.18
C GLU A 161 -3.95 -20.87 -5.99
N LEU A 162 -3.08 -19.88 -6.15
CA LEU A 162 -2.82 -18.88 -5.12
C LEU A 162 -4.08 -18.09 -4.76
N LEU A 163 -4.86 -17.63 -5.74
CA LEU A 163 -6.12 -16.94 -5.48
C LEU A 163 -7.16 -17.84 -4.77
N ARG A 164 -7.14 -19.15 -5.02
CA ARG A 164 -8.11 -20.11 -4.49
C ARG A 164 -7.74 -20.64 -3.10
N LEU A 165 -6.47 -20.94 -2.88
CA LEU A 165 -5.95 -21.63 -1.68
C LEU A 165 -5.10 -20.74 -0.79
N GLY A 166 -4.63 -19.60 -1.29
CA GLY A 166 -3.86 -18.64 -0.52
C GLY A 166 -2.52 -19.20 -0.05
N ASN A 167 -2.13 -18.81 1.16
CA ASN A 167 -0.85 -19.21 1.74
C ASN A 167 -0.75 -20.72 2.04
N HIS A 168 -1.86 -21.44 2.18
CA HIS A 168 -1.82 -22.89 2.37
C HIS A 168 -1.13 -23.59 1.19
N TYR A 169 -1.45 -23.16 -0.03
CA TYR A 169 -0.81 -23.64 -1.25
C TYR A 169 0.68 -23.25 -1.30
N LEU A 170 1.00 -21.97 -1.07
CA LEU A 170 2.38 -21.50 -1.15
C LEU A 170 3.29 -22.11 -0.09
N GLN A 171 2.78 -22.37 1.12
CA GLN A 171 3.57 -23.00 2.18
C GLN A 171 3.85 -24.48 1.90
N ALA A 172 2.91 -25.19 1.27
CA ALA A 172 3.08 -26.60 0.92
C ALA A 172 4.04 -26.79 -0.26
N GLU A 173 3.86 -26.01 -1.33
CA GLU A 173 4.55 -26.26 -2.61
C GLU A 173 5.75 -25.31 -2.84
N PHE A 174 5.74 -24.13 -2.20
CA PHE A 174 6.74 -23.08 -2.40
C PHE A 174 7.32 -22.52 -1.09
N PRO A 175 7.81 -23.39 -0.17
CA PRO A 175 8.21 -22.98 1.18
C PRO A 175 9.37 -21.96 1.23
N HIS A 176 10.13 -21.84 0.14
CA HIS A 176 11.27 -20.92 0.07
C HIS A 176 10.91 -19.49 -0.35
N LEU A 177 9.65 -19.20 -0.69
CA LEU A 177 9.26 -17.84 -1.04
C LEU A 177 9.49 -16.85 0.11
N SER A 178 10.13 -15.74 -0.21
CA SER A 178 10.20 -14.58 0.68
C SER A 178 8.80 -13.98 0.86
N TYR A 179 8.53 -13.44 2.05
CA TYR A 179 7.22 -12.89 2.37
C TYR A 179 7.31 -11.64 3.22
N ILE A 180 6.32 -10.78 3.05
CA ILE A 180 6.14 -9.55 3.81
C ILE A 180 5.55 -9.94 5.15
N GLU A 181 6.30 -9.74 6.24
CA GLU A 181 5.77 -9.92 7.60
C GLU A 181 4.77 -8.81 7.92
N ARG A 182 5.16 -7.56 7.62
CA ARG A 182 4.34 -6.36 7.80
C ARG A 182 4.87 -5.20 6.96
N VAL A 183 4.04 -4.18 6.81
CA VAL A 183 4.43 -2.88 6.26
C VAL A 183 4.19 -1.81 7.31
N GLU A 184 5.22 -1.02 7.58
CA GLU A 184 5.18 0.13 8.50
C GLU A 184 5.17 1.40 7.67
N ALA A 185 4.17 2.28 7.87
CA ALA A 185 4.07 3.52 7.11
C ALA A 185 3.70 4.71 7.99
N ASN A 186 4.22 5.88 7.64
CA ASN A 186 3.91 7.15 8.26
C ASN A 186 2.64 7.77 7.66
N ILE A 187 1.50 7.11 7.79
CA ILE A 187 0.24 7.63 7.26
C ILE A 187 -0.24 8.82 8.10
N SER A 188 -0.34 10.00 7.50
CA SER A 188 -0.83 11.21 8.17
C SER A 188 -2.34 11.15 8.43
N ALA A 189 -2.84 11.92 9.40
CA ALA A 189 -4.28 12.00 9.67
C ALA A 189 -5.13 12.46 8.47
N ALA A 190 -4.53 13.26 7.57
CA ALA A 190 -5.17 13.71 6.34
C ALA A 190 -5.29 12.56 5.32
N GLU A 191 -4.25 11.73 5.18
CA GLU A 191 -4.27 10.54 4.33
C GLU A 191 -5.20 9.47 4.90
N LEU A 192 -5.17 9.25 6.22
CA LEU A 192 -6.11 8.36 6.91
C LEU A 192 -7.56 8.76 6.65
N SER A 193 -7.88 10.05 6.73
CA SER A 193 -9.24 10.55 6.42
C SER A 193 -9.67 10.25 4.98
N ARG A 194 -8.75 10.30 4.02
CA ARG A 194 -9.04 9.96 2.61
C ARG A 194 -9.32 8.46 2.46
N PHE A 195 -8.49 7.60 3.06
CA PHE A 195 -8.68 6.15 2.97
C PHE A 195 -9.95 5.66 3.68
N VAL A 196 -10.29 6.26 4.82
CA VAL A 196 -11.56 5.94 5.52
C VAL A 196 -12.76 6.34 4.67
N ALA A 197 -12.71 7.47 3.95
CA ALA A 197 -13.79 7.88 3.07
C ALA A 197 -14.01 6.91 1.91
N THR A 198 -12.93 6.44 1.27
CA THR A 198 -13.03 5.45 0.17
C THR A 198 -13.56 4.10 0.66
N ASP A 199 -13.17 3.65 1.86
CA ASP A 199 -13.71 2.42 2.46
C ASP A 199 -15.22 2.50 2.76
N ILE A 200 -15.73 3.66 3.18
CA ILE A 200 -17.18 3.88 3.43
C ILE A 200 -17.99 3.86 2.14
N GLU A 201 -17.42 4.35 1.04
CA GLU A 201 -18.05 4.35 -0.27
C GLU A 201 -18.04 2.95 -0.91
N SER A 202 -16.94 2.20 -0.79
CA SER A 202 -16.79 0.88 -1.40
C SER A 202 -17.56 -0.23 -0.69
N HIS A 203 -17.83 -0.08 0.61
CA HIS A 203 -18.62 -1.05 1.37
C HIS A 203 -20.11 -0.64 1.36
N ASN A 204 -20.96 -1.56 0.89
CA ASN A 204 -22.42 -1.43 0.94
C ASN A 204 -22.94 -1.63 2.38
N PHE A 205 -22.41 -0.84 3.33
CA PHE A 205 -22.89 -0.84 4.71
C PHE A 205 -24.36 -0.40 4.72
N PRO A 206 -25.25 -1.09 5.45
CA PRO A 206 -26.61 -0.62 5.66
C PRO A 206 -26.56 0.80 6.23
N LEU A 207 -27.48 1.67 5.78
CA LEU A 207 -27.49 3.13 6.00
C LEU A 207 -27.19 3.53 7.46
N MET A 208 -27.62 2.73 8.44
CA MET A 208 -27.35 2.94 9.87
C MET A 208 -25.85 2.99 10.25
N PHE A 209 -25.00 2.15 9.64
CA PHE A 209 -23.57 2.11 9.97
C PHE A 209 -22.80 3.29 9.38
N LYS A 210 -23.22 3.77 8.20
CA LYS A 210 -22.66 4.98 7.58
C LYS A 210 -22.93 6.21 8.43
N VAL A 211 -24.13 6.33 9.00
CA VAL A 211 -24.49 7.42 9.94
C VAL A 211 -23.67 7.34 11.22
N LEU A 212 -23.43 6.15 11.79
CA LEU A 212 -22.68 6.03 13.06
C LEU A 212 -21.20 6.44 12.91
N LEU A 213 -20.54 6.09 11.80
CA LEU A 213 -19.16 6.49 11.51
C LEU A 213 -19.05 8.00 11.26
N LEU A 214 -19.97 8.58 10.48
CA LEU A 214 -20.01 10.03 10.22
C LEU A 214 -20.32 10.84 11.48
N VAL A 215 -21.26 10.37 12.32
CA VAL A 215 -21.63 11.03 13.59
C VAL A 215 -20.53 10.86 14.64
N GLY A 216 -19.82 9.73 14.65
CA GLY A 216 -18.62 9.53 15.50
C GLY A 216 -17.50 10.51 15.15
N PHE A 217 -17.23 10.76 13.88
CA PHE A 217 -16.24 11.75 13.43
C PHE A 217 -16.67 13.21 13.73
N MET A 218 -17.96 13.53 13.59
CA MET A 218 -18.48 14.82 14.03
C MET A 218 -18.36 15.00 15.55
N ALA A 219 -18.56 13.94 16.34
CA ALA A 219 -18.41 14.00 17.80
C ALA A 219 -16.96 14.25 18.24
N VAL A 220 -15.96 13.66 17.57
CA VAL A 220 -14.53 13.94 17.84
C VAL A 220 -14.17 15.38 17.45
N SER A 221 -14.71 15.86 16.33
CA SER A 221 -14.52 17.26 15.91
C SER A 221 -15.20 18.25 16.87
N PHE A 222 -16.38 17.93 17.38
CA PHE A 222 -17.07 18.72 18.41
C PHE A 222 -16.35 18.68 19.76
N ALA A 223 -15.78 17.54 20.16
CA ALA A 223 -15.01 17.44 21.40
C ALA A 223 -13.70 18.26 21.32
N CYS A 224 -13.06 18.28 20.15
CA CYS A 224 -11.88 19.10 19.90
C CYS A 224 -12.22 20.59 19.86
N TRP A 225 -13.34 20.97 19.24
CA TRP A 225 -13.84 22.35 19.22
C TRP A 225 -14.31 22.83 20.60
N ALA A 226 -15.02 22.00 21.36
CA ALA A 226 -15.45 22.31 22.72
C ALA A 226 -14.26 22.47 23.67
N SER A 227 -13.22 21.67 23.54
CA SER A 227 -11.99 21.78 24.35
C SER A 227 -11.18 23.03 23.99
N HIS A 228 -11.10 23.39 22.70
CA HIS A 228 -10.45 24.63 22.25
C HIS A 228 -11.24 25.88 22.68
N CYS A 229 -12.57 25.83 22.63
CA CYS A 229 -13.44 26.90 23.13
C CYS A 229 -13.42 27.03 24.65
N TYR A 230 -13.33 25.94 25.42
CA TYR A 230 -13.19 25.99 26.88
C TYR A 230 -11.85 26.60 27.30
N CYS A 231 -10.75 26.25 26.62
CA CYS A 231 -9.42 26.78 26.91
C CYS A 231 -9.31 28.28 26.58
N CYS A 232 -9.93 28.72 25.48
CA CYS A 232 -9.97 30.14 25.09
C CYS A 232 -10.87 30.98 26.03
N ARG A 233 -11.94 30.41 26.57
CA ARG A 233 -12.84 31.09 27.51
C ARG A 233 -12.24 31.27 28.91
N ARG A 234 -11.40 30.31 29.38
CA ARG A 234 -10.63 30.44 30.64
C ARG A 234 -9.53 31.50 30.59
N LYS A 235 -8.79 31.60 29.49
CA LYS A 235 -7.76 32.64 29.34
C LYS A 235 -8.35 34.07 29.42
N LYS A 236 -9.56 34.26 28.88
CA LYS A 236 -10.24 35.56 28.91
C LYS A 236 -10.82 35.91 30.29
N SER A 237 -11.17 34.92 31.13
CA SER A 237 -11.64 35.15 32.50
C SER A 237 -10.50 35.45 33.48
N ASP A 238 -9.32 34.87 33.26
CA ASP A 238 -8.17 35.08 34.15
C ASP A 238 -7.49 36.44 33.89
N GLU A 239 -7.52 36.97 32.66
CA GLU A 239 -7.08 38.35 32.35
C GLU A 239 -8.03 39.44 32.88
N LEU A 240 -9.32 39.12 33.11
CA LEU A 240 -10.30 40.08 33.62
C LEU A 240 -10.32 40.19 35.16
N LEU A 241 -9.66 39.27 35.88
CA LEU A 241 -9.58 39.29 37.35
C LEU A 241 -8.30 39.94 37.89
N LEU A 242 -7.33 40.26 37.03
CA LEU A 242 -6.05 40.90 37.40
C LEU A 242 -6.04 42.43 37.20
N SER A 243 -7.15 43.06 36.83
CA SER A 243 -7.29 44.52 36.70
C SER A 243 -8.16 45.19 37.77
N CYS A 244 -8.59 44.44 38.78
CA CYS A 244 -9.26 44.96 39.98
C CYS A 244 -8.49 44.53 41.23
N SER A 245 -7.40 45.25 41.54
CA SER A 245 -6.73 45.29 42.85
C SER A 245 -5.94 46.59 42.96
#